data_AF-A0A6I5X550-F1
#
_entry.id   AF-A0A6I5X550-F1
#
_cell.length_a   1.000
_cell.length_b   1.000
_cell.length_c   1.000
_cell.angle_alpha   90.00
_cell.angle_beta   90.00
_cell.angle_gamma   90.00
#
_symmetry.space_group_name_H-M   'P 1'
#
loop_
_entity.id
_entity.type
_entity.pdbx_description
1 polymer ?
#
loop_
_entity_poly.entity_id
_entity_poly.type
_entity_poly.pdbx_seq_one_letter_code
_entity_poly.pdbx_strand_id
1 'polypeptide(L)'
;MWNVAAGPFLAAAGLLVVAGLPKVADPLPLVRALRAAGLPAGRPLVRLFAVAEIAIGVGALVAPGRASALAVAAAYLLFTGFVAHVLRRGGVLGSCGCFGKPDTPATYTHLVLTAAAALAALATAVDPPAGPWAGVDGAAVTTAGLAVLIAFLAWQVMAVLPTTTPAAVRTTTKG
;
A
#
# COMPACT_ATOMS: atom_id res chain seq x y z
N MET A 1 -13.21 -18.44 4.84
CA MET A 1 -12.90 -17.04 5.25
C MET A 1 -12.41 -16.16 4.10
N TRP A 2 -12.04 -16.75 2.95
CA TRP A 2 -11.91 -16.04 1.66
C TRP A 2 -13.01 -14.98 1.42
N ASN A 3 -14.29 -15.31 1.64
CA ASN A 3 -15.42 -14.40 1.38
C ASN A 3 -15.35 -13.03 2.12
N VAL A 4 -14.68 -12.94 3.27
CA VAL A 4 -14.57 -11.69 4.05
C VAL A 4 -13.25 -10.98 3.77
N ALA A 5 -12.16 -11.74 3.60
CA ALA A 5 -10.83 -11.18 3.39
C ALA A 5 -10.53 -10.85 1.91
N ALA A 6 -11.28 -11.42 0.94
CA ALA A 6 -11.03 -11.27 -0.49
C ALA A 6 -11.10 -9.81 -0.94
N GLY A 7 -12.13 -9.06 -0.54
CA GLY A 7 -12.25 -7.65 -0.89
C GLY A 7 -11.05 -6.80 -0.41
N PRO A 8 -10.74 -6.80 0.90
CA PRO A 8 -9.55 -6.13 1.42
C PRO A 8 -8.22 -6.63 0.83
N PHE A 9 -8.09 -7.93 0.57
CA PHE A 9 -6.89 -8.52 -0.04
C PHE A 9 -6.69 -8.04 -1.49
N LEU A 10 -7.75 -8.06 -2.31
CA LEU A 10 -7.71 -7.57 -3.68
C LEU A 10 -7.49 -6.05 -3.73
N ALA A 11 -8.06 -5.31 -2.79
CA ALA A 11 -7.77 -3.87 -2.63
C ALA A 11 -6.30 -3.63 -2.32
N ALA A 12 -5.70 -4.42 -1.42
CA ALA A 12 -4.29 -4.36 -1.08
C ALA A 12 -3.39 -4.72 -2.29
N ALA A 13 -3.73 -5.78 -3.02
CA ALA A 13 -3.01 -6.16 -4.23
C ALA A 13 -3.09 -5.06 -5.32
N GLY A 14 -4.27 -4.46 -5.53
CA GLY A 14 -4.45 -3.35 -6.45
C GLY A 14 -3.68 -2.09 -6.03
N LEU A 15 -3.68 -1.76 -4.74
CA LEU A 15 -2.93 -0.64 -4.20
C LEU A 15 -1.41 -0.83 -4.35
N LEU A 16 -0.89 -2.06 -4.25
CA LEU A 16 0.52 -2.36 -4.56
C LEU A 16 0.88 -1.99 -6.01
N VAL A 17 0.02 -2.36 -6.97
CA VAL A 17 0.23 -2.02 -8.38
C VAL A 17 0.21 -0.50 -8.59
N VAL A 18 -0.83 0.16 -8.09
CA VAL A 18 -0.99 1.63 -8.23
C VAL A 18 0.14 2.39 -7.53
N ALA A 19 0.61 1.91 -6.38
CA ALA A 19 1.72 2.50 -5.64
C ALA A 19 3.08 2.28 -6.32
N GLY A 20 3.29 1.13 -6.96
CA GLY A 20 4.55 0.79 -7.62
C GLY A 20 4.80 1.57 -8.92
N LEU A 21 3.76 1.80 -9.73
CA LEU A 21 3.85 2.51 -11.01
C LEU A 21 4.61 3.85 -10.93
N PRO A 22 4.24 4.80 -10.06
CA PRO A 22 4.96 6.07 -9.94
C PRO A 22 6.39 5.92 -9.42
N LYS A 23 6.68 4.90 -8.59
CA LYS A 23 8.03 4.63 -8.05
C LYS A 23 8.99 4.09 -9.13
N VAL A 24 8.47 3.39 -10.14
CA VAL A 24 9.25 2.97 -11.31
C VAL A 24 9.65 4.20 -12.14
N ALA A 25 8.70 5.09 -12.40
CA ALA A 25 8.89 6.30 -13.18
C ALA A 25 9.86 7.28 -12.49
N ASP A 26 9.55 7.67 -11.25
CA ASP A 26 10.40 8.53 -10.43
C ASP A 26 10.68 7.92 -9.04
N PRO A 27 11.85 7.27 -8.85
CA PRO A 27 12.22 6.68 -7.56
C PRO A 27 12.73 7.71 -6.54
N LEU A 28 12.98 8.96 -6.94
CA LEU A 28 13.64 9.95 -6.08
C LEU A 28 12.89 10.28 -4.79
N PRO A 29 11.56 10.43 -4.76
CA PRO A 29 10.83 10.70 -3.52
C PRO A 29 11.07 9.63 -2.46
N LEU A 30 11.01 8.34 -2.84
CA LEU A 30 11.25 7.24 -1.92
C LEU A 30 12.73 7.13 -1.51
N VAL A 31 13.68 7.39 -2.42
CA VAL A 31 15.11 7.46 -2.06
C VAL A 31 15.36 8.54 -1.00
N ARG A 32 14.76 9.74 -1.16
CA ARG A 32 14.89 10.83 -0.18
C ARG A 32 14.26 10.46 1.15
N ALA A 33 13.07 9.86 1.13
CA ALA A 33 12.37 9.39 2.32
C ALA A 33 13.20 8.35 3.11
N LEU A 34 13.75 7.35 2.41
CA LEU A 34 14.60 6.32 3.02
C LEU A 34 15.88 6.92 3.63
N ARG A 35 16.56 7.83 2.92
CA ARG A 35 17.77 8.50 3.43
C ARG A 35 17.48 9.38 4.64
N ALA A 36 16.39 10.14 4.61
CA ALA A 36 15.96 10.95 5.76
C ALA A 36 15.56 10.08 6.97
N ALA A 37 15.09 8.84 6.73
CA ALA A 37 14.87 7.83 7.76
C ALA A 37 16.16 7.11 8.22
N GLY A 38 17.33 7.48 7.69
CA GLY A 38 18.64 6.91 8.01
C GLY A 38 18.92 5.55 7.33
N LEU A 39 18.16 5.20 6.28
CA LEU A 39 18.33 3.95 5.54
C LEU A 39 19.13 4.18 4.26
N PRO A 40 20.12 3.32 3.95
CA PRO A 40 20.87 3.40 2.70
C PRO A 40 19.94 3.01 1.54
N ALA A 41 19.69 3.95 0.64
CA ALA A 41 18.88 3.70 -0.55
C ALA A 41 19.44 4.39 -1.79
N GLY A 42 19.41 3.64 -2.90
CA GLY A 42 19.75 4.10 -4.23
C GLY A 42 18.59 3.91 -5.21
N ARG A 43 18.59 4.68 -6.30
CA ARG A 43 17.60 4.58 -7.39
C ARG A 43 17.40 3.15 -7.92
N PRO A 44 18.45 2.34 -8.21
CA PRO A 44 18.23 0.99 -8.75
C PRO A 44 17.53 0.07 -7.77
N LEU A 45 17.86 0.14 -6.47
CA LEU A 45 17.21 -0.65 -5.43
C LEU A 45 15.72 -0.30 -5.31
N VAL A 46 15.40 0.99 -5.32
CA VAL A 46 14.00 1.46 -5.25
C VAL A 46 13.21 1.03 -6.49
N ARG A 47 13.80 1.09 -7.69
CA ARG A 47 13.15 0.60 -8.92
C ARG A 47 12.91 -0.91 -8.89
N LEU A 48 13.90 -1.69 -8.45
CA LEU A 48 13.75 -3.13 -8.31
C LEU A 48 12.61 -3.46 -7.32
N PHE A 49 12.57 -2.75 -6.20
CA PHE A 49 11.51 -2.89 -5.21
C PHE A 49 10.14 -2.51 -5.79
N ALA A 50 10.04 -1.41 -6.55
CA ALA A 50 8.80 -0.99 -7.21
C ALA A 50 8.31 -2.00 -8.27
N VAL A 51 9.22 -2.60 -9.04
CA VAL A 51 8.89 -3.67 -9.98
C VAL A 51 8.39 -4.91 -9.23
N ALA A 52 9.01 -5.25 -8.10
CA ALA A 52 8.56 -6.35 -7.25
C ALA A 52 7.15 -6.08 -6.67
N GLU A 53 6.86 -4.86 -6.21
CA GLU A 53 5.51 -4.47 -5.76
C GLU A 53 4.46 -4.71 -6.86
N ILE A 54 4.74 -4.27 -8.09
CA ILE A 54 3.84 -4.46 -9.25
C ILE A 54 3.68 -5.95 -9.55
N ALA A 55 4.77 -6.70 -9.63
CA ALA A 55 4.72 -8.13 -9.94
C ALA A 55 3.94 -8.93 -8.90
N ILE A 56 4.14 -8.62 -7.62
CA ILE A 56 3.40 -9.25 -6.51
C ILE A 56 1.92 -8.87 -6.58
N GLY A 57 1.60 -7.59 -6.77
CA GLY A 57 0.22 -7.12 -6.88
C GLY A 57 -0.53 -7.74 -8.07
N VAL A 58 0.08 -7.73 -9.26
CA VAL A 58 -0.48 -8.36 -10.46
C VAL A 58 -0.62 -9.87 -10.28
N GLY A 59 0.39 -10.54 -9.73
CA GLY A 59 0.34 -11.97 -9.46
C GLY A 59 -0.79 -12.36 -8.49
N ALA A 60 -1.00 -11.55 -7.44
CA ALA A 60 -2.09 -11.74 -6.48
C ALA A 60 -3.48 -11.48 -7.08
N LEU A 61 -3.60 -10.54 -8.02
CA LEU A 61 -4.84 -10.31 -8.76
C LEU A 61 -5.11 -11.44 -9.75
N VAL A 62 -4.14 -11.86 -10.56
CA VAL A 62 -4.35 -12.88 -11.60
C VAL A 62 -4.56 -14.27 -11.00
N ALA A 63 -3.73 -14.62 -10.01
CA ALA A 63 -3.72 -15.93 -9.37
C ALA A 63 -3.71 -15.78 -7.83
N PRO A 64 -4.86 -15.42 -7.23
CA PRO A 64 -4.97 -15.37 -5.79
C PRO A 64 -4.74 -16.76 -5.21
N GLY A 65 -3.81 -16.87 -4.26
CA GLY A 65 -3.44 -18.13 -3.64
C GLY A 65 -2.50 -17.89 -2.45
N ARG A 66 -2.09 -18.97 -1.77
CA ARG A 66 -1.28 -18.85 -0.55
C ARG A 66 0.05 -18.13 -0.80
N ALA A 67 0.75 -18.46 -1.88
CA ALA A 67 2.04 -17.85 -2.21
C ALA A 67 1.93 -16.35 -2.49
N SER A 68 0.96 -15.94 -3.34
CA SER A 68 0.74 -14.53 -3.64
C SER A 68 0.22 -13.76 -2.42
N ALA A 69 -0.62 -14.37 -1.59
CA ALA A 69 -1.07 -13.79 -0.32
C ALA A 69 0.08 -13.56 0.67
N LEU A 70 1.00 -14.51 0.84
CA LEU A 70 2.19 -14.33 1.67
C LEU A 70 3.11 -13.23 1.13
N ALA A 71 3.27 -13.14 -0.19
CA ALA A 71 4.07 -12.08 -0.80
C ALA A 71 3.46 -10.67 -0.56
N VAL A 72 2.14 -10.54 -0.72
CA VAL A 72 1.42 -9.29 -0.39
C VAL A 72 1.55 -8.97 1.10
N ALA A 73 1.37 -9.95 1.98
CA ALA A 73 1.53 -9.77 3.42
C ALA A 73 2.94 -9.27 3.78
N ALA A 74 3.98 -9.90 3.21
CA ALA A 74 5.36 -9.48 3.42
C ALA A 74 5.62 -8.03 2.96
N ALA A 75 5.12 -7.66 1.78
CA ALA A 75 5.24 -6.29 1.27
C ALA A 75 4.57 -5.27 2.21
N TYR A 76 3.35 -5.55 2.67
CA TYR A 76 2.64 -4.68 3.60
C TYR A 76 3.25 -4.63 5.01
N LEU A 77 3.84 -5.72 5.49
CA LEU A 77 4.62 -5.72 6.73
C LEU A 77 5.88 -4.85 6.62
N LEU A 78 6.56 -4.87 5.48
CA LEU A 78 7.70 -3.98 5.23
C LEU A 78 7.26 -2.50 5.24
N PHE A 79 6.14 -2.15 4.59
CA PHE A 79 5.59 -0.79 4.68
C PHE A 79 5.19 -0.41 6.10
N THR A 80 4.50 -1.30 6.80
CA THR A 80 4.07 -1.09 8.20
C THR A 80 5.29 -0.81 9.09
N GLY A 81 6.35 -1.62 8.95
CA GLY A 81 7.61 -1.46 9.67
C GLY A 81 8.30 -0.13 9.34
N PHE A 82 8.33 0.25 8.07
CA PHE A 82 8.89 1.53 7.64
C PHE A 82 8.11 2.72 8.21
N VAL A 83 6.78 2.71 8.13
CA VAL A 83 5.93 3.77 8.70
C VAL A 83 6.11 3.85 10.22
N ALA A 84 6.13 2.71 10.92
CA ALA A 84 6.37 2.66 12.36
C ALA A 84 7.75 3.24 12.73
N HIS A 85 8.79 2.90 11.96
CA HIS A 85 10.15 3.44 12.15
C HIS A 85 10.19 4.96 11.99
N VAL A 86 9.53 5.50 10.97
CA VAL A 86 9.44 6.94 10.73
C VAL A 86 8.67 7.66 11.84
N LEU A 87 7.53 7.10 12.27
CA LEU A 87 6.73 7.67 13.37
C LEU A 87 7.51 7.72 14.68
N ARG A 88 8.29 6.66 14.99
CA ARG A 88 9.17 6.62 16.18
C ARG A 88 10.27 7.69 16.15
N ARG A 89 10.64 8.18 14.97
CA ARG A 89 11.64 9.25 14.79
C ARG A 89 11.03 10.65 14.70
N GLY A 90 9.76 10.82 15.08
CA GLY A 90 9.09 12.12 15.13
C GLY A 90 8.39 12.54 13.83
N GLY A 91 8.22 11.64 12.86
CA GLY A 91 7.30 11.85 11.72
C GLY A 91 7.70 12.94 10.72
N VAL A 92 8.94 13.44 10.76
CA VAL A 92 9.39 14.65 10.03
C VAL A 92 9.59 14.44 8.51
N LEU A 93 9.11 13.33 7.95
CA LEU A 93 9.19 13.12 6.50
C LEU A 93 8.09 13.90 5.80
N GLY A 94 8.47 14.84 4.92
CA GLY A 94 7.53 15.51 4.03
C GLY A 94 6.72 14.52 3.19
N SER A 95 7.31 13.38 2.78
CA SER A 95 6.61 12.28 2.13
C SER A 95 7.19 10.93 2.54
N CYS A 96 6.34 9.95 2.81
CA CYS A 96 6.73 8.55 2.99
C CYS A 96 7.01 7.84 1.65
N GLY A 97 6.62 8.41 0.51
CA GLY A 97 6.83 7.83 -0.83
C GLY A 97 6.03 6.55 -1.11
N CYS A 98 5.26 6.03 -0.16
CA CYS A 98 4.56 4.74 -0.25
C CYS A 98 3.50 4.71 -1.35
N PHE A 99 2.86 5.85 -1.67
CA PHE A 99 1.83 5.96 -2.71
C PHE A 99 2.26 6.77 -3.93
N GLY A 100 3.56 7.04 -4.09
CA GLY A 100 4.10 7.81 -5.22
C GLY A 100 3.64 9.27 -5.31
N LYS A 101 2.96 9.78 -4.28
CA LYS A 101 2.57 11.19 -4.18
C LYS A 101 3.55 11.95 -3.28
N PRO A 102 4.13 13.06 -3.77
CA PRO A 102 4.80 14.04 -2.92
C PRO A 102 3.84 14.46 -1.80
N ASP A 103 4.38 14.76 -0.62
CA ASP A 103 3.62 15.31 0.52
C ASP A 103 2.58 14.40 1.17
N THR A 104 2.89 13.10 1.27
CA THR A 104 2.12 12.14 2.10
C THR A 104 2.89 11.83 3.40
N PRO A 105 2.69 12.62 4.47
CA PRO A 105 3.38 12.39 5.73
C PRO A 105 3.03 11.02 6.31
N ALA A 106 3.97 10.41 7.01
CA ALA A 106 3.68 9.19 7.77
C ALA A 106 2.72 9.52 8.92
N THR A 107 1.57 8.86 8.97
CA THR A 107 0.55 9.04 10.01
C THR A 107 0.23 7.72 10.70
N TYR A 108 -0.33 7.78 11.91
CA TYR A 108 -0.86 6.58 12.57
C TYR A 108 -1.95 5.90 11.75
N THR A 109 -2.75 6.66 10.99
CA THR A 109 -3.76 6.09 10.08
C THR A 109 -3.10 5.26 8.97
N HIS A 110 -2.00 5.75 8.39
CA HIS A 110 -1.23 4.99 7.39
C HIS A 110 -0.65 3.70 7.99
N LEU A 111 -0.15 3.76 9.23
CA LEU A 111 0.33 2.58 9.95
C LEU A 111 -0.78 1.53 10.14
N VAL A 112 -1.98 1.95 10.58
CA VAL A 112 -3.12 1.06 10.79
C VAL A 112 -3.59 0.44 9.47
N LEU A 113 -3.68 1.23 8.39
CA LEU A 113 -4.13 0.74 7.09
C LEU A 113 -3.16 -0.28 6.49
N THR A 114 -1.85 -0.03 6.57
CA THR A 114 -0.84 -0.98 6.08
C THR A 114 -0.80 -2.26 6.91
N ALA A 115 -0.97 -2.16 8.24
CA ALA A 115 -1.09 -3.33 9.11
C ALA A 115 -2.36 -4.14 8.82
N ALA A 116 -3.51 -3.48 8.62
CA ALA A 116 -4.77 -4.14 8.28
C ALA A 116 -4.69 -4.86 6.93
N ALA A 117 -4.04 -4.26 5.93
CA ALA A 117 -3.78 -4.91 4.65
C ALA A 117 -2.88 -6.16 4.79
N ALA A 118 -1.84 -6.09 5.63
CA ALA A 118 -1.02 -7.26 5.94
C ALA A 118 -1.84 -8.38 6.61
N LEU A 119 -2.70 -8.04 7.57
CA LEU A 119 -3.58 -9.00 8.25
C LEU A 119 -4.59 -9.64 7.29
N ALA A 120 -5.20 -8.86 6.39
CA ALA A 120 -6.09 -9.39 5.37
C ALA A 120 -5.37 -10.38 4.45
N ALA A 121 -4.13 -10.06 4.03
CA ALA A 121 -3.32 -10.96 3.23
C ALA A 121 -2.91 -12.23 3.99
N LEU A 122 -2.57 -12.14 5.28
CA LEU A 122 -2.30 -13.31 6.11
C LEU A 122 -3.55 -14.19 6.30
N ALA A 123 -4.72 -13.59 6.53
CA ALA A 123 -5.98 -14.33 6.62
C ALA A 123 -6.28 -15.09 5.33
N THR A 124 -6.06 -14.47 4.17
CA THR A 124 -6.15 -15.12 2.86
C THR A 124 -5.11 -16.23 2.69
N ALA A 125 -3.91 -16.09 3.24
CA ALA A 125 -2.88 -17.12 3.16
C ALA A 125 -3.24 -18.38 3.97
N VAL A 126 -3.95 -18.21 5.11
CA VAL A 126 -4.42 -19.33 5.93
C VAL A 126 -5.45 -20.17 5.16
N ASP A 127 -6.42 -19.52 4.53
CA ASP A 127 -7.53 -20.14 3.79
C ASP A 127 -7.62 -19.58 2.34
N PRO A 128 -6.71 -20.02 1.45
CA PRO A 128 -6.66 -19.55 0.07
C PRO A 128 -7.82 -20.14 -0.76
N PRO A 129 -8.20 -19.50 -1.88
CA PRO A 129 -9.26 -20.04 -2.75
C PRO A 129 -8.79 -21.35 -3.41
N ALA A 130 -9.73 -22.28 -3.64
CA ALA A 130 -9.45 -23.60 -4.22
C ALA A 130 -8.99 -23.54 -5.70
N GLY A 131 -9.27 -22.44 -6.39
CA GLY A 131 -8.75 -22.13 -7.71
C GLY A 131 -8.80 -20.62 -7.95
N PRO A 132 -8.01 -20.08 -8.91
CA PRO A 132 -8.08 -18.68 -9.29
C PRO A 132 -9.53 -18.37 -9.65
N TRP A 133 -10.15 -17.44 -8.90
CA TRP A 133 -11.52 -17.02 -9.18
C TRP A 133 -12.57 -18.14 -9.11
N ALA A 134 -12.27 -19.25 -8.42
CA ALA A 134 -13.27 -20.29 -8.15
C ALA A 134 -14.36 -19.71 -7.23
N GLY A 135 -15.62 -19.81 -7.65
CA GLY A 135 -16.76 -19.17 -6.97
C GLY A 135 -17.06 -17.74 -7.43
N VAL A 136 -16.53 -17.32 -8.59
CA VAL A 136 -16.86 -16.02 -9.21
C VAL A 136 -18.23 -16.09 -9.89
N ASP A 137 -19.26 -15.75 -9.14
CA ASP A 137 -20.63 -15.48 -9.58
C ASP A 137 -20.98 -13.98 -9.32
N GLY A 138 -22.25 -13.61 -9.13
CA GLY A 138 -22.62 -12.23 -8.75
C GLY A 138 -21.88 -11.70 -7.50
N ALA A 139 -21.35 -12.58 -6.64
CA ALA A 139 -20.50 -12.22 -5.50
C ALA A 139 -19.12 -11.68 -5.94
N ALA A 140 -18.64 -11.97 -7.15
CA ALA A 140 -17.38 -11.45 -7.65
C ALA A 140 -17.45 -9.97 -8.04
N VAL A 141 -18.56 -9.55 -8.68
CA VAL A 141 -18.78 -8.15 -9.02
C VAL A 141 -18.88 -7.30 -7.75
N THR A 142 -19.58 -7.81 -6.74
CA THR A 142 -19.66 -7.14 -5.42
C THR A 142 -18.31 -7.14 -4.70
N THR A 143 -17.55 -8.23 -4.74
CA THR A 143 -16.20 -8.29 -4.14
C THR A 143 -15.23 -7.36 -4.84
N ALA A 144 -15.23 -7.32 -6.18
CA ALA A 144 -14.41 -6.40 -6.96
C ALA A 144 -14.83 -4.94 -6.72
N GLY A 145 -16.14 -4.66 -6.69
CA GLY A 145 -16.67 -3.33 -6.35
C GLY A 145 -16.27 -2.90 -4.94
N LEU A 146 -16.35 -3.80 -3.96
CA LEU A 146 -15.90 -3.55 -2.58
C LEU A 146 -14.39 -3.33 -2.53
N ALA A 147 -13.59 -4.11 -3.28
CA ALA A 147 -12.14 -3.94 -3.35
C ALA A 147 -11.77 -2.58 -3.94
N VAL A 148 -12.42 -2.17 -5.04
CA VAL A 148 -12.24 -0.84 -5.66
C VAL A 148 -12.64 0.27 -4.68
N LEU A 149 -13.79 0.13 -4.00
CA LEU A 149 -14.25 1.10 -3.01
C LEU A 149 -13.27 1.21 -1.83
N ILE A 150 -12.82 0.08 -1.27
CA ILE A 150 -11.83 0.05 -0.18
C ILE A 150 -10.53 0.70 -0.63
N ALA A 151 -10.02 0.34 -1.82
CA ALA A 151 -8.80 0.92 -2.36
C ALA A 151 -8.94 2.43 -2.56
N PHE A 152 -10.06 2.88 -3.12
CA PHE A 152 -10.36 4.28 -3.32
C PHE A 152 -10.43 5.05 -2.00
N LEU A 153 -11.19 4.55 -1.01
CA LEU A 153 -11.32 5.18 0.30
C LEU A 153 -9.99 5.22 1.04
N ALA A 154 -9.22 4.13 1.02
CA ALA A 154 -7.88 4.10 1.59
C ALA A 154 -6.96 5.15 0.93
N TRP A 155 -7.02 5.28 -0.40
CA TRP A 155 -6.29 6.31 -1.14
C TRP A 155 -6.72 7.72 -0.75
N GLN A 156 -8.02 7.99 -0.61
CA GLN A 156 -8.51 9.30 -0.14
C GLN A 156 -7.97 9.65 1.25
N VAL A 157 -8.06 8.69 2.19
CA VAL A 157 -7.58 8.87 3.57
C VAL A 157 -6.08 9.12 3.64
N MET A 158 -5.28 8.44 2.80
CA MET A 158 -3.81 8.52 2.87
C MET A 158 -3.20 9.62 2.00
N ALA A 159 -3.78 9.90 0.82
CA ALA A 159 -3.17 10.76 -0.20
C ALA A 159 -3.90 12.09 -0.44
N VAL A 160 -5.14 12.24 0.04
CA VAL A 160 -5.96 13.44 -0.19
C VAL A 160 -6.28 14.15 1.12
N LEU A 161 -6.83 13.45 2.11
CA LEU A 161 -7.21 14.06 3.40
C LEU A 161 -6.08 14.85 4.09
N PRO A 162 -4.82 14.37 4.13
CA PRO A 162 -3.74 15.12 4.78
C PRO A 162 -3.52 16.50 4.12
N THR A 163 -3.73 16.60 2.81
CA THR A 163 -3.56 17.83 2.04
C THR A 163 -4.67 18.87 2.27
N THR A 164 -5.81 18.45 2.81
CA THR A 164 -6.97 19.33 3.07
C THR A 164 -7.07 19.75 4.53
N THR A 165 -6.15 19.29 5.40
CA THR A 165 -6.16 19.69 6.81
C THR A 165 -5.75 21.17 7.00
N PRO A 166 -6.32 21.89 7.98
CA PRO A 166 -5.99 23.29 8.23
C PRO A 166 -4.50 23.57 8.52
N ALA A 167 -3.77 22.55 8.99
CA ALA A 167 -2.32 22.63 9.16
C ALA A 167 -1.57 22.73 7.82
N ALA A 168 -2.02 22.00 6.79
CA ALA A 168 -1.45 22.05 5.44
C ALA A 168 -1.81 23.35 4.69
N VAL A 169 -3.01 23.89 4.91
CA VAL A 169 -3.47 25.16 4.29
C VAL A 169 -2.74 26.39 4.85
N ARG A 170 -2.29 26.35 6.11
CA ARG A 170 -1.54 27.46 6.74
C ARG A 170 -0.09 27.57 6.28
N THR A 171 0.51 26.49 5.78
CA THR A 171 1.87 26.50 5.23
C THR A 171 1.96 27.12 3.83
N THR A 172 0.86 27.10 3.05
CA THR A 172 0.82 27.71 1.71
C THR A 172 0.52 29.21 1.72
N THR A 173 -0.02 29.75 2.82
CA THR A 173 -0.39 31.17 2.96
C THR A 173 0.73 32.05 3.53
N LYS A 174 1.90 31.50 3.84
CA LYS A 174 3.09 32.25 4.30
C LYS A 174 4.16 32.43 3.21
N GLY A 175 3.77 32.39 1.94
CA GLY A 175 4.62 32.67 0.78
C GLY A 175 4.42 34.09 0.27
#